data_AF-A0A160KQS3-F1
#
_entry.id   AF-A0A160KQS3-F1
#
_cell.length_a   1.000
_cell.length_b   1.000
_cell.length_c   1.000
_cell.angle_alpha   90.00
_cell.angle_beta   90.00
_cell.angle_gamma   90.00
#
_symmetry.space_group_name_H-M   'P 1'
#
loop_
_entity.id
_entity.type
_entity.pdbx_description
1 polymer ?
#
loop_
_entity_poly.entity_id
_entity_poly.type
_entity_poly.pdbx_seq_one_letter_code
_entity_poly.pdbx_strand_id
1 'polypeptide(L)'
;MADDGKVTENLSKGNFTVPVKASIEDIQKIMGFLSRQIGWVESARIEKAFGALDDRKVAAMVEFGLVLRDGKNLRTTDRGQLFNTETKAALREVLLSVDLYKSTLDWVHYGKRDAVTTAEIGQYWEASHKDTIGNLSGITLGSGAVTFGRVIAGAAAGKFTVGRGGKETRIEFDLPVIDLMVTGQPDVEEPTLSDEVDPAADATEKQTLVPEGSPTQPAAIERQVVPPAPSVNVSASPSVHVNVEIHIAADATADTMREIFKNMARYVLEKTIDDDDK
;
A
#
# COMPACT_ATOMS: atom_id res chain seq x y z
N MET A 1 45.04 17.61 -7.16
CA MET A 1 44.05 17.06 -8.10
C MET A 1 43.28 16.00 -7.34
N ALA A 2 42.17 16.41 -6.73
CA ALA A 2 41.26 15.49 -6.04
C ALA A 2 40.25 15.00 -7.08
N ASP A 3 40.18 13.69 -7.23
CA ASP A 3 39.24 12.98 -8.10
C ASP A 3 37.87 13.04 -7.44
N ASP A 4 37.03 13.97 -7.90
CA ASP A 4 35.62 14.07 -7.51
C ASP A 4 34.89 12.86 -8.12
N GLY A 5 34.92 11.75 -7.37
CA GLY A 5 34.17 10.55 -7.65
C GLY A 5 32.67 10.84 -7.58
N LYS A 6 32.12 11.39 -8.67
CA LYS A 6 30.69 11.37 -8.94
C LYS A 6 30.26 9.91 -8.97
N VAL A 7 29.72 9.45 -7.84
CA VAL A 7 28.84 8.29 -7.79
C VAL A 7 27.68 8.64 -8.71
N THR A 8 27.78 8.23 -9.97
CA THR A 8 26.64 8.24 -10.88
C THR A 8 25.64 7.28 -10.27
N GLU A 9 24.68 7.85 -9.56
CA GLU A 9 23.46 7.21 -9.11
C GLU A 9 22.77 6.69 -10.37
N ASN A 10 23.16 5.48 -10.78
CA ASN A 10 22.44 4.74 -11.79
C ASN A 10 21.11 4.36 -11.14
N LEU A 11 20.16 5.31 -11.11
CA LEU A 11 18.75 4.98 -11.13
C LEU A 11 18.51 4.27 -12.47
N SER A 12 18.86 2.98 -12.47
CA SER A 12 18.26 2.02 -13.37
C SER A 12 16.79 2.37 -13.44
N LYS A 13 16.24 2.57 -14.65
CA LYS A 13 14.81 2.44 -14.90
C LYS A 13 14.43 0.97 -14.64
N GLY A 14 14.61 0.55 -13.39
CA GLY A 14 14.29 -0.75 -12.89
C GLY A 14 12.78 -0.86 -12.96
N ASN A 15 12.30 -2.06 -13.29
CA ASN A 15 10.91 -2.40 -13.07
C ASN A 15 10.57 -2.05 -11.62
N PHE A 16 9.88 -0.93 -11.42
CA PHE A 16 9.38 -0.52 -10.12
C PHE A 16 8.51 -1.66 -9.64
N THR A 17 8.97 -2.31 -8.58
CA THR A 17 8.28 -3.49 -8.04
C THR A 17 7.73 -3.07 -6.70
N VAL A 18 6.40 -3.02 -6.59
CA VAL A 18 5.74 -2.69 -5.32
C VAL A 18 6.32 -3.60 -4.23
N PRO A 19 6.82 -3.02 -3.14
CA PRO A 19 7.38 -3.79 -2.04
C PRO A 19 6.32 -4.75 -1.47
N VAL A 20 6.60 -6.05 -1.56
CA VAL A 20 5.69 -7.10 -1.05
C VAL A 20 6.38 -7.97 -0.01
N LYS A 21 5.60 -8.40 0.99
CA LYS A 21 5.96 -9.41 1.99
C LYS A 21 7.09 -9.05 2.96
N ALA A 22 7.65 -7.84 2.90
CA ALA A 22 8.56 -7.39 3.94
C ALA A 22 7.81 -7.21 5.27
N SER A 23 8.37 -7.75 6.35
CA SER A 23 7.95 -7.45 7.71
C SER A 23 9.01 -6.59 8.39
N ILE A 24 8.61 -5.80 9.39
CA ILE A 24 9.56 -4.96 10.13
C ILE A 24 10.59 -5.82 10.86
N GLU A 25 10.18 -6.99 11.35
CA GLU A 25 11.05 -7.96 12.02
C GLU A 25 12.10 -8.55 11.06
N ASP A 26 11.73 -8.81 9.80
CA ASP A 26 12.67 -9.27 8.77
C ASP A 26 13.71 -8.18 8.47
N ILE A 27 13.27 -6.93 8.30
CA ILE A 27 14.14 -5.77 8.08
C ILE A 27 15.10 -5.61 9.27
N GLN A 28 14.59 -5.64 10.50
CA GLN A 28 15.40 -5.54 11.72
C GLN A 28 16.47 -6.63 11.83
N LYS A 29 16.13 -7.88 11.51
CA LYS A 29 17.11 -8.99 11.53
C LYS A 29 18.24 -8.76 10.53
N ILE A 30 17.89 -8.37 9.31
CA ILE A 30 18.88 -8.18 8.24
C ILE A 30 19.70 -6.92 8.48
N MET A 31 19.09 -5.81 8.91
CA MET A 31 19.81 -4.57 9.23
C MET A 31 20.72 -4.74 10.44
N GLY A 32 20.26 -5.46 11.47
CA GLY A 32 21.06 -5.80 12.65
C GLY A 32 22.24 -6.73 12.34
N PHE A 33 22.14 -7.56 11.29
CA PHE A 33 23.25 -8.36 10.81
C PHE A 33 24.25 -7.55 10.00
N LEU A 34 23.74 -6.79 9.01
CA LEU A 34 24.58 -6.02 8.09
C LEU A 34 25.31 -4.87 8.79
N SER A 35 24.73 -4.25 9.82
CA SER A 35 25.39 -3.20 10.62
C SER A 35 26.67 -3.67 11.33
N ARG A 36 26.82 -4.98 11.55
CA ARG A 36 28.03 -5.57 12.14
C ARG A 36 29.08 -5.96 11.09
N GLN A 37 28.74 -5.86 9.80
CA GLN A 37 29.63 -6.18 8.70
C GLN A 37 30.20 -4.90 8.10
N ILE A 38 31.44 -4.97 7.64
CA ILE A 38 32.10 -3.88 6.93
C ILE A 38 32.02 -4.18 5.44
N GLY A 39 31.45 -3.25 4.67
CA GLY A 39 31.39 -3.35 3.21
C GLY A 39 30.29 -4.27 2.68
N TRP A 40 30.57 -4.90 1.55
CA TRP A 40 29.64 -5.80 0.84
C TRP A 40 29.59 -7.18 1.48
N VAL A 41 28.39 -7.74 1.61
CA VAL A 41 28.13 -9.03 2.25
C VAL A 41 27.39 -9.94 1.28
N GLU A 42 27.95 -11.11 0.99
CA GLU A 42 27.31 -12.11 0.12
C GLU A 42 26.03 -12.67 0.76
N SER A 43 24.97 -12.81 -0.05
CA SER A 43 23.65 -13.30 0.40
C SER A 43 23.73 -14.69 1.05
N ALA A 44 24.61 -15.57 0.55
CA ALA A 44 24.84 -16.90 1.12
C ALA A 44 25.26 -16.84 2.60
N ARG A 45 25.98 -15.79 3.01
CA ARG A 45 26.39 -15.59 4.40
C ARG A 45 25.22 -15.18 5.29
N ILE A 46 24.31 -14.36 4.76
CA ILE A 46 23.06 -13.96 5.44
C ILE A 46 22.15 -15.18 5.56
N GLU A 47 22.06 -15.98 4.49
CA GLU A 47 21.27 -17.22 4.47
C GLU A 47 21.79 -18.25 5.47
N LYS A 48 23.10 -18.34 5.64
CA LYS A 48 23.69 -19.20 6.67
C LYS A 48 23.29 -18.78 8.10
N ALA A 49 23.04 -17.49 8.33
CA ALA A 49 22.66 -16.97 9.64
C ALA A 49 21.16 -17.08 9.93
N PHE A 50 20.30 -16.88 8.90
CA PHE A 50 18.85 -16.74 9.08
C PHE A 50 18.00 -17.75 8.30
N GLY A 51 18.62 -18.62 7.51
CA GLY A 51 17.93 -19.50 6.56
C GLY A 51 17.69 -18.84 5.21
N ALA A 52 16.95 -19.52 4.34
CA ALA A 52 16.68 -19.05 2.97
C ALA A 52 16.09 -17.63 2.95
N LEU A 53 16.69 -16.75 2.16
CA LEU A 53 16.30 -15.35 2.04
C LEU A 53 15.28 -15.19 0.90
N ASP A 54 14.08 -14.69 1.20
CA ASP A 54 13.08 -14.41 0.18
C ASP A 54 13.52 -13.18 -0.63
N ASP A 55 13.82 -13.39 -1.92
CA ASP A 55 14.31 -12.35 -2.83
C ASP A 55 13.37 -11.15 -2.92
N ARG A 56 12.06 -11.35 -2.74
CA ARG A 56 11.07 -10.25 -2.73
C ARG A 56 11.22 -9.34 -1.52
N LYS A 57 11.61 -9.89 -0.36
CA LYS A 57 11.88 -9.09 0.83
C LYS A 57 13.13 -8.24 0.62
N VAL A 58 14.17 -8.83 0.00
CA VAL A 58 15.40 -8.12 -0.37
C VAL A 58 15.10 -7.01 -1.36
N ALA A 59 14.33 -7.30 -2.41
CA ALA A 59 13.88 -6.30 -3.37
C ALA A 59 13.11 -5.15 -2.69
N ALA A 60 12.21 -5.47 -1.75
CA ALA A 60 11.52 -4.45 -0.94
C ALA A 60 12.49 -3.60 -0.11
N MET A 61 13.51 -4.19 0.52
CA MET A 61 14.52 -3.44 1.28
C MET A 61 15.41 -2.55 0.38
N VAL A 62 15.65 -2.98 -0.86
CA VAL A 62 16.34 -2.17 -1.87
C VAL A 62 15.47 -1.00 -2.30
N GLU A 63 14.19 -1.24 -2.59
CA GLU A 63 13.22 -0.21 -2.95
C GLU A 63 13.01 0.81 -1.83
N PHE A 64 13.02 0.35 -0.58
CA PHE A 64 13.01 1.23 0.59
C PHE A 64 14.31 2.03 0.78
N GLY A 65 15.33 1.79 -0.05
CA GLY A 65 16.63 2.42 0.07
C GLY A 65 17.34 2.07 1.38
N LEU A 66 17.04 0.93 2.00
CA LEU A 66 17.71 0.46 3.23
C LEU A 66 18.98 -0.35 2.90
N VAL A 67 19.00 -0.97 1.72
CA VAL A 67 20.07 -1.85 1.27
C VAL A 67 20.42 -1.54 -0.17
N LEU A 68 21.72 -1.54 -0.49
CA LEU A 68 22.22 -1.61 -1.85
C LEU A 68 22.44 -3.08 -2.23
N ARG A 69 22.10 -3.44 -3.46
CA ARG A 69 22.31 -4.78 -4.02
C ARG A 69 23.24 -4.70 -5.22
N ASP A 70 24.32 -5.48 -5.17
CA ASP A 70 25.24 -5.71 -6.28
C ASP A 70 25.29 -7.22 -6.56
N GLY A 71 24.43 -7.67 -7.47
CA GLY A 71 24.21 -9.09 -7.75
C GLY A 71 23.73 -9.86 -6.52
N LYS A 72 24.63 -10.66 -5.93
CA LYS A 72 24.41 -11.43 -4.69
C LYS A 72 24.92 -10.74 -3.44
N ASN A 73 25.60 -9.60 -3.58
CA ASN A 73 26.14 -8.86 -2.46
C ASN A 73 25.14 -7.80 -1.99
N LEU A 74 25.02 -7.65 -0.68
CA LEU A 74 24.18 -6.66 -0.03
C LEU A 74 25.05 -5.77 0.87
N ARG A 75 24.69 -4.48 0.95
CA ARG A 75 25.32 -3.50 1.85
C ARG A 75 24.27 -2.55 2.40
N THR A 76 24.38 -2.13 3.65
CA THR A 76 23.50 -1.13 4.26
C THR A 76 23.76 0.27 3.67
N THR A 77 22.70 1.02 3.38
CA THR A 77 22.74 2.45 3.01
C THR A 77 22.82 3.34 4.26
N ASP A 78 22.92 4.65 4.09
CA ASP A 78 22.84 5.60 5.21
C ASP A 78 21.47 5.52 5.91
N ARG A 79 20.38 5.41 5.14
CA ARG A 79 19.03 5.17 5.70
C ARG A 79 18.93 3.83 6.42
N GLY A 80 19.58 2.78 5.91
CA GLY A 80 19.64 1.49 6.61
C GLY A 80 20.44 1.55 7.91
N GLN A 81 21.46 2.42 8.00
CA GLN A 81 22.16 2.69 9.25
C GLN A 81 21.26 3.45 10.21
N LEU A 82 20.58 4.50 9.74
CA LEU A 82 19.58 5.25 10.49
C LEU A 82 18.47 4.33 11.03
N PHE A 83 18.06 3.32 10.26
CA PHE A 83 17.05 2.36 10.71
C PHE A 83 17.46 1.61 12.00
N ASN A 84 18.75 1.34 12.20
CA ASN A 84 19.25 0.65 13.39
C ASN A 84 19.29 1.55 14.63
N THR A 85 19.41 2.87 14.46
CA THR A 85 19.47 3.84 15.57
C THR A 85 18.12 4.49 15.83
N GLU A 86 17.44 4.92 14.76
CA GLU A 86 16.19 5.66 14.74
C GLU A 86 15.20 5.05 13.74
N THR A 87 14.73 3.83 14.03
CA THR A 87 13.82 3.06 13.17
C THR A 87 12.63 3.87 12.66
N LYS A 88 12.01 4.70 13.52
CA LYS A 88 10.85 5.52 13.15
C LYS A 88 11.19 6.57 12.11
N ALA A 89 12.32 7.28 12.29
CA ALA A 89 12.77 8.31 11.35
C ALA A 89 13.09 7.70 9.99
N ALA A 90 13.84 6.60 9.96
CA ALA A 90 14.17 5.89 8.73
C ALA A 90 12.91 5.40 7.98
N LEU A 91 11.91 4.86 8.69
CA LEU A 91 10.66 4.42 8.04
C LEU A 91 9.78 5.57 7.55
N ARG A 92 9.84 6.75 8.18
CA ARG A 92 9.21 7.96 7.65
C ARG A 92 9.86 8.41 6.34
N GLU A 93 11.19 8.33 6.24
CA GLU A 93 11.88 8.58 4.97
C GLU A 93 11.46 7.58 3.89
N VAL A 94 11.28 6.30 4.24
CA VAL A 94 10.76 5.28 3.29
C VAL A 94 9.39 5.67 2.76
N LEU A 95 8.47 6.10 3.65
CA LEU A 95 7.13 6.52 3.25
C LEU A 95 7.15 7.70 2.28
N LEU A 96 8.12 8.61 2.42
CA LEU A 96 8.26 9.80 1.58
C LEU A 96 9.07 9.55 0.30
N SER A 97 9.95 8.55 0.28
CA SER A 97 10.79 8.24 -0.88
C SER A 97 10.16 7.30 -1.90
N VAL A 98 9.20 6.48 -1.48
CA VAL A 98 8.49 5.56 -2.38
C VAL A 98 7.26 6.30 -2.92
N ASP A 99 7.24 6.62 -4.21
CA ASP A 99 6.20 7.45 -4.85
C ASP A 99 4.77 6.95 -4.58
N LEU A 100 4.57 5.63 -4.63
CA LEU A 100 3.27 5.01 -4.35
C LEU A 100 2.84 5.23 -2.89
N TYR A 101 3.78 5.18 -1.94
CA TYR A 101 3.49 5.38 -0.52
C TYR A 101 3.19 6.84 -0.24
N LYS A 102 4.00 7.75 -0.77
CA LYS A 102 3.78 9.19 -0.68
C LYS A 102 2.42 9.60 -1.25
N SER A 103 2.08 9.11 -2.45
CA SER A 103 0.77 9.39 -3.06
C SER A 103 -0.40 8.85 -2.23
N THR A 104 -0.20 7.73 -1.54
CA THR A 104 -1.20 7.18 -0.61
C THR A 104 -1.36 8.06 0.63
N LEU A 105 -0.27 8.61 1.16
CA LEU A 105 -0.32 9.58 2.25
C LEU A 105 -1.07 10.85 1.85
N ASP A 106 -0.82 11.38 0.65
CA ASP A 106 -1.54 12.54 0.11
C ASP A 106 -3.04 12.24 0.00
N TRP A 107 -3.40 11.09 -0.56
CA TRP A 107 -4.79 10.66 -0.70
C TRP A 107 -5.52 10.50 0.65
N VAL A 108 -4.82 10.00 1.67
CA VAL A 108 -5.32 9.90 3.05
C VAL A 108 -5.48 11.29 3.67
N HIS A 109 -4.45 12.13 3.55
CA HIS A 109 -4.40 13.48 4.12
C HIS A 109 -5.50 14.39 3.56
N TYR A 110 -5.58 14.54 2.24
CA TYR A 110 -6.59 15.39 1.59
C TYR A 110 -8.00 14.80 1.68
N GLY A 111 -8.09 13.47 1.79
CA GLY A 111 -9.35 12.78 2.03
C GLY A 111 -9.84 12.77 3.47
N LYS A 112 -9.02 13.27 4.43
CA LYS A 112 -9.28 13.21 5.88
C LYS A 112 -9.71 11.82 6.35
N ARG A 113 -9.04 10.78 5.82
CA ARG A 113 -9.34 9.36 6.15
C ARG A 113 -8.55 8.94 7.37
N ASP A 114 -9.20 8.83 8.52
CA ASP A 114 -8.58 8.35 9.76
C ASP A 114 -8.36 6.82 9.76
N ALA A 115 -9.10 6.08 8.95
CA ALA A 115 -8.91 4.65 8.75
C ALA A 115 -9.21 4.20 7.32
N VAL A 116 -8.43 3.25 6.82
CA VAL A 116 -8.67 2.58 5.52
C VAL A 116 -8.35 1.09 5.62
N THR A 117 -8.99 0.30 4.77
CA THR A 117 -8.70 -1.12 4.59
C THR A 117 -7.61 -1.32 3.54
N THR A 118 -6.94 -2.48 3.58
CA THR A 118 -5.99 -2.85 2.52
C THR A 118 -6.65 -3.01 1.16
N ALA A 119 -7.96 -3.31 1.13
CA ALA A 119 -8.73 -3.41 -0.11
C ALA A 119 -8.94 -2.02 -0.75
N GLU A 120 -9.30 -1.01 0.04
CA GLU A 120 -9.46 0.37 -0.43
C GLU A 120 -8.15 0.96 -0.95
N ILE A 121 -7.02 0.69 -0.27
CA ILE A 121 -5.69 1.09 -0.77
C ILE A 121 -5.39 0.40 -2.10
N GLY A 122 -5.66 -0.91 -2.21
CA GLY A 122 -5.45 -1.64 -3.46
C GLY A 122 -6.28 -1.06 -4.61
N GLN A 123 -7.55 -0.73 -4.36
CA GLN A 123 -8.43 -0.07 -5.34
C GLN A 123 -7.92 1.31 -5.73
N TYR A 124 -7.43 2.10 -4.76
CA TYR A 124 -6.83 3.41 -5.03
C TYR A 124 -5.59 3.27 -5.94
N TRP A 125 -4.70 2.31 -5.65
CA TRP A 125 -3.52 2.04 -6.47
C TRP A 125 -3.88 1.58 -7.88
N GLU A 126 -4.85 0.70 -8.03
CA GLU A 126 -5.31 0.22 -9.33
C GLU A 126 -5.94 1.34 -10.17
N ALA A 127 -6.70 2.24 -9.53
CA ALA A 127 -7.37 3.34 -10.20
C ALA A 127 -6.42 4.51 -10.57
N SER A 128 -5.46 4.84 -9.70
CA SER A 128 -4.68 6.08 -9.81
C SER A 128 -3.21 5.85 -10.18
N HIS A 129 -2.68 4.64 -10.00
CA HIS A 129 -1.25 4.33 -10.12
C HIS A 129 -0.98 3.09 -10.96
N LYS A 130 -1.86 2.80 -11.93
CA LYS A 130 -1.79 1.60 -12.78
C LYS A 130 -0.43 1.45 -13.48
N ASP A 131 0.11 2.56 -13.98
CA ASP A 131 1.41 2.59 -14.68
C ASP A 131 2.57 2.21 -13.75
N THR A 132 2.47 2.59 -12.47
CA THR A 132 3.48 2.33 -11.44
C THR A 132 3.41 0.90 -10.92
N ILE A 133 2.20 0.35 -10.72
CA ILE A 133 2.05 -1.03 -10.22
C ILE A 133 2.25 -2.10 -11.31
N GLY A 134 2.25 -1.70 -12.58
CA GLY A 134 2.45 -2.59 -13.73
C GLY A 134 1.40 -3.71 -13.78
N ASN A 135 1.86 -4.96 -13.76
CA ASN A 135 0.99 -6.15 -13.86
C ASN A 135 0.53 -6.70 -12.50
N LEU A 136 0.75 -5.96 -11.41
CA LEU A 136 0.33 -6.41 -10.08
C LEU A 136 -1.18 -6.26 -9.90
N SER A 137 -1.85 -7.36 -9.52
CA SER A 137 -3.28 -7.39 -9.27
C SER A 137 -3.65 -8.34 -8.13
N GLY A 138 -4.90 -8.24 -7.66
CA GLY A 138 -5.50 -9.16 -6.69
C GLY A 138 -4.67 -9.33 -5.41
N ILE A 139 -4.29 -10.58 -5.12
CA ILE A 139 -3.62 -10.97 -3.86
C ILE A 139 -2.26 -10.29 -3.70
N THR A 140 -1.51 -10.09 -4.80
CA THR A 140 -0.17 -9.50 -4.74
C THR A 140 -0.25 -8.01 -4.44
N LEU A 141 -1.20 -7.30 -5.05
CA LEU A 141 -1.46 -5.90 -4.76
C LEU A 141 -1.90 -5.70 -3.29
N GLY A 142 -2.80 -6.56 -2.81
CA GLY A 142 -3.19 -6.60 -1.41
C GLY A 142 -2.01 -6.86 -0.45
N SER A 143 -1.07 -7.72 -0.85
CA SER A 143 0.18 -7.95 -0.08
C SER A 143 1.08 -6.71 -0.04
N GLY A 144 1.07 -5.88 -1.09
CA GLY A 144 1.73 -4.58 -1.11
C GLY A 144 1.09 -3.60 -0.13
N ALA A 145 -0.25 -3.51 -0.11
CA ALA A 145 -0.98 -2.66 0.83
C ALA A 145 -0.77 -3.09 2.30
N VAL A 146 -0.68 -4.40 2.56
CA VAL A 146 -0.27 -4.94 3.87
C VAL A 146 1.15 -4.48 4.25
N THR A 147 2.07 -4.50 3.28
CA THR A 147 3.46 -4.07 3.51
C THR A 147 3.50 -2.57 3.84
N PHE A 148 2.75 -1.74 3.10
CA PHE A 148 2.57 -0.31 3.41
C PHE A 148 2.03 -0.11 4.83
N GLY A 149 0.97 -0.82 5.23
CA GLY A 149 0.41 -0.72 6.57
C GLY A 149 1.41 -1.06 7.68
N ARG A 150 2.28 -2.06 7.47
CA ARG A 150 3.37 -2.37 8.41
C ARG A 150 4.39 -1.26 8.51
N VAL A 151 4.72 -0.61 7.39
CA VAL A 151 5.63 0.56 7.37
C VAL A 151 5.01 1.74 8.11
N ILE A 152 3.72 2.03 7.91
CA ILE A 152 2.97 3.06 8.66
C ILE A 152 3.06 2.82 10.17
N ALA A 153 2.80 1.58 10.61
CA ALA A 153 2.89 1.21 12.02
C ALA A 153 4.31 1.33 12.57
N GLY A 154 5.32 0.85 11.82
CA GLY A 154 6.73 0.95 12.21
C GLY A 154 7.25 2.39 12.27
N ALA A 155 6.73 3.27 11.42
CA ALA A 155 7.02 4.71 11.38
C ALA A 155 6.34 5.49 12.51
N ALA A 156 5.49 4.85 13.31
CA ALA A 156 4.60 5.49 14.27
C ALA A 156 3.79 6.63 13.62
N ALA A 157 3.27 6.38 12.41
CA ALA A 157 2.36 7.27 11.69
C ALA A 157 0.90 6.75 11.72
N GLY A 158 0.66 5.70 12.51
CA GLY A 158 -0.63 5.03 12.60
C GLY A 158 -0.52 3.66 13.25
N LYS A 159 -1.60 2.90 13.16
CA LYS A 159 -1.74 1.54 13.70
C LYS A 159 -2.22 0.59 12.61
N PHE A 160 -1.56 -0.56 12.52
CA PHE A 160 -1.91 -1.61 11.57
C PHE A 160 -2.54 -2.80 12.28
N THR A 161 -3.75 -3.18 11.87
CA THR A 161 -4.50 -4.30 12.43
C THR A 161 -4.74 -5.36 11.36
N VAL A 162 -4.13 -6.54 11.56
CA VAL A 162 -4.33 -7.68 10.66
C VAL A 162 -5.65 -8.37 10.96
N GLY A 163 -6.53 -8.42 9.95
CA GLY A 163 -7.80 -9.11 10.02
C GLY A 163 -7.62 -10.63 10.17
N ARG A 164 -8.39 -11.25 11.08
CA ARG A 164 -8.45 -12.71 11.26
C ARG A 164 -9.91 -13.15 11.31
N GLY A 165 -10.21 -14.33 10.76
CA GLY A 165 -11.57 -14.90 10.80
C GLY A 165 -12.60 -14.09 10.00
N GLY A 166 -12.25 -13.66 8.79
CA GLY A 166 -13.14 -12.89 7.91
C GLY A 166 -13.19 -11.39 8.22
N LYS A 167 -12.53 -10.92 9.28
CA LYS A 167 -12.33 -9.49 9.50
C LYS A 167 -11.34 -8.92 8.49
N GLU A 168 -11.60 -7.71 8.04
CA GLU A 168 -10.73 -7.00 7.11
C GLU A 168 -9.44 -6.51 7.80
N THR A 169 -8.38 -6.38 7.02
CA THR A 169 -7.13 -5.76 7.47
C THR A 169 -7.25 -4.25 7.33
N ARG A 170 -6.99 -3.52 8.42
CA ARG A 170 -7.21 -2.07 8.53
C ARG A 170 -5.94 -1.35 8.96
N ILE A 171 -5.77 -0.13 8.45
CA ILE A 171 -4.76 0.84 8.85
C ILE A 171 -5.51 2.05 9.42
N GLU A 172 -5.23 2.39 10.66
CA GLU A 172 -5.66 3.63 11.30
C GLU A 172 -4.49 4.63 11.21
N PHE A 173 -4.74 5.85 10.76
CA PHE A 173 -3.72 6.87 10.56
C PHE A 173 -3.74 7.90 11.68
N ASP A 174 -2.55 8.33 12.11
CA ASP A 174 -2.39 9.47 13.00
C ASP A 174 -2.35 10.74 12.16
N LEU A 175 -3.53 11.34 11.90
CA LEU A 175 -3.68 12.45 10.96
C LEU A 175 -2.74 13.64 11.24
N PRO A 176 -2.50 14.07 12.50
CA PRO A 176 -1.47 15.07 12.82
C PRO A 176 -0.06 14.68 12.32
N VAL A 177 0.34 13.41 12.47
CA VAL A 177 1.65 12.95 11.98
C VAL A 177 1.69 12.91 10.45
N ILE A 178 0.60 12.48 9.81
CA ILE A 178 0.50 12.44 8.35
C ILE A 178 0.51 13.86 7.76
N ASP A 179 -0.20 14.80 8.39
CA ASP A 179 -0.19 16.21 8.01
C ASP A 179 1.23 16.77 7.99
N LEU A 180 1.96 16.63 9.10
CA LEU A 180 3.37 17.03 9.20
C LEU A 180 4.24 16.42 8.11
N MET A 181 4.02 15.14 7.77
CA MET A 181 4.78 14.43 6.74
C MET A 181 4.47 14.92 5.32
N VAL A 182 3.22 15.29 5.04
CA VAL A 182 2.77 15.72 3.71
C VAL A 182 3.07 17.20 3.47
N THR A 183 2.82 18.07 4.45
CA THR A 183 3.03 19.52 4.34
C THR A 183 4.48 19.93 4.60
N GLY A 184 5.22 19.12 5.38
CA GLY A 184 6.58 19.43 5.81
C GLY A 184 6.68 20.61 6.78
N GLN A 185 5.55 21.18 7.21
CA GLN A 185 5.51 22.23 8.21
C GLN A 185 5.05 21.63 9.54
N PRO A 186 5.82 21.77 10.64
CA PRO A 186 5.22 21.62 11.97
C PRO A 186 4.07 22.61 12.02
N ASP A 187 2.85 22.10 12.24
CA ASP A 187 1.63 22.88 12.35
C ASP A 187 1.91 24.04 13.31
N VAL A 188 2.25 25.20 12.74
CA VAL A 188 2.40 26.42 13.50
C VAL A 188 0.95 26.81 13.69
N GLU A 189 0.36 26.38 14.81
CA GLU A 189 -0.89 26.95 15.29
C GLU A 189 -0.72 28.47 15.15
N GLU A 190 -1.36 29.05 14.13
CA GLU A 190 -1.52 30.48 14.05
C GLU A 190 -2.21 30.84 15.37
N PRO A 191 -1.55 31.60 16.26
CA PRO A 191 -2.20 32.02 17.47
C PRO A 191 -3.40 32.85 16.99
N THR A 192 -4.59 32.32 17.22
CA THR A 192 -5.81 33.09 17.09
C THR A 192 -5.64 34.28 18.02
N LEU A 193 -5.32 35.43 17.42
CA LEU A 193 -5.34 36.73 18.06
C LEU A 193 -6.80 37.03 18.39
N SER A 194 -7.31 36.33 19.40
CA SER A 194 -8.52 36.68 20.13
C SER A 194 -8.14 37.81 21.08
N ASP A 195 -7.91 39.00 20.53
CA ASP A 195 -8.06 40.24 21.28
C ASP A 195 -9.57 40.41 21.57
N GLU A 196 -10.08 39.62 22.52
CA GLU A 196 -11.42 39.76 23.07
C GLU A 196 -11.30 40.35 24.48
N VAL A 197 -11.37 41.67 24.46
CA VAL A 197 -11.76 42.63 25.49
C VAL A 197 -12.36 42.02 26.77
N ASP A 198 -11.66 42.27 27.87
CA ASP A 198 -12.13 42.19 29.26
C ASP A 198 -13.35 43.11 29.45
N PRO A 199 -14.46 42.59 29.99
CA PRO A 199 -14.93 43.21 31.22
C PRO A 199 -15.38 42.20 32.28
N ALA A 200 -14.69 42.26 33.41
CA ALA A 200 -15.24 42.46 34.75
C ALA A 200 -16.35 41.52 35.26
N ALA A 201 -15.98 40.81 36.34
CA ALA A 201 -16.77 40.55 37.56
C ALA A 201 -18.16 39.90 37.43
N ASP A 202 -18.36 38.74 38.02
CA ASP A 202 -18.84 38.63 39.41
C ASP A 202 -18.92 37.17 39.86
N ALA A 203 -18.82 36.96 41.16
CA ALA A 203 -18.82 35.70 41.87
C ALA A 203 -20.18 34.98 41.84
N THR A 204 -20.18 33.68 42.19
CA THR A 204 -20.95 33.12 43.32
C THR A 204 -21.53 31.71 43.07
N GLU A 205 -21.07 30.80 43.94
CA GLU A 205 -21.73 29.64 44.58
C GLU A 205 -22.34 28.44 43.82
N LYS A 206 -21.80 27.27 44.22
CA LYS A 206 -22.44 26.08 44.84
C LYS A 206 -23.82 25.62 44.37
N GLN A 207 -23.92 24.28 44.27
CA GLN A 207 -25.04 23.34 44.50
C GLN A 207 -25.24 22.43 43.27
N THR A 208 -25.63 21.16 43.33
CA THR A 208 -25.92 20.19 44.40
C THR A 208 -25.95 18.80 43.74
N LEU A 209 -25.71 17.80 44.56
CA LEU A 209 -25.67 16.36 44.35
C LEU A 209 -27.03 15.68 44.02
N VAL A 210 -26.95 14.59 43.22
CA VAL A 210 -27.84 13.37 43.06
C VAL A 210 -29.32 13.55 42.62
N PRO A 211 -30.09 12.50 42.20
CA PRO A 211 -29.78 11.08 41.88
C PRO A 211 -30.50 10.44 40.65
N GLU A 212 -29.99 9.25 40.26
CA GLU A 212 -30.71 7.98 39.99
C GLU A 212 -31.91 7.87 39.01
N GLY A 213 -31.77 6.90 38.09
CA GLY A 213 -32.85 5.96 37.74
C GLY A 213 -33.52 6.12 36.38
N SER A 214 -33.23 5.21 35.45
CA SER A 214 -34.24 4.33 34.82
C SER A 214 -33.62 3.36 33.80
N PRO A 215 -33.97 2.06 33.85
CA PRO A 215 -33.64 1.07 32.83
C PRO A 215 -34.72 1.04 31.73
N THR A 216 -34.35 1.27 30.48
CA THR A 216 -35.27 1.10 29.34
C THR A 216 -35.05 -0.26 28.67
N GLN A 217 -36.16 -0.98 28.64
CA GLN A 217 -36.46 -2.31 28.11
C GLN A 217 -36.11 -2.48 26.60
N PRO A 218 -35.60 -3.64 26.15
CA PRO A 218 -35.47 -3.93 24.72
C PRO A 218 -36.79 -4.43 24.13
N ALA A 219 -37.35 -3.68 23.18
CA ALA A 219 -38.49 -4.10 22.36
C ALA A 219 -38.03 -5.08 21.26
N ALA A 220 -38.81 -6.14 21.10
CA ALA A 220 -38.65 -7.17 20.08
C ALA A 220 -38.86 -6.60 18.67
N ILE A 221 -37.97 -6.94 17.74
CA ILE A 221 -38.11 -6.60 16.31
C ILE A 221 -38.68 -7.81 15.57
N GLU A 222 -39.87 -7.57 15.03
CA GLU A 222 -40.66 -8.40 14.14
C GLU A 222 -39.93 -8.66 12.81
N ARG A 223 -40.01 -9.91 12.32
CA ARG A 223 -39.50 -10.32 11.00
C ARG A 223 -40.41 -9.78 9.91
N GLN A 224 -39.92 -8.80 9.14
CA GLN A 224 -40.58 -8.34 7.92
C GLN A 224 -40.02 -9.10 6.71
N VAL A 225 -40.90 -9.86 6.05
CA VAL A 225 -40.66 -10.54 4.77
C VAL A 225 -40.97 -9.55 3.64
N VAL A 226 -40.03 -9.33 2.71
CA VAL A 226 -40.24 -8.50 1.51
C VAL A 226 -40.02 -9.33 0.24
N PRO A 227 -40.95 -9.28 -0.74
CA PRO A 227 -40.88 -10.02 -2.01
C PRO A 227 -39.94 -9.36 -3.06
N PRO A 228 -39.48 -10.09 -4.09
CA PRO A 228 -38.54 -9.57 -5.08
C PRO A 228 -39.23 -8.97 -6.31
N ALA A 229 -38.69 -7.86 -6.85
CA ALA A 229 -38.96 -7.37 -8.21
C ALA A 229 -37.87 -6.34 -8.64
N PRO A 230 -37.69 -6.04 -9.95
CA PRO A 230 -36.41 -6.24 -10.64
C PRO A 230 -35.69 -4.99 -11.18
N SER A 231 -34.44 -5.27 -11.63
CA SER A 231 -33.59 -4.59 -12.62
C SER A 231 -33.12 -3.15 -12.37
N VAL A 232 -31.80 -3.03 -12.18
CA VAL A 232 -31.04 -1.77 -12.21
C VAL A 232 -30.34 -1.66 -13.56
N ASN A 233 -30.56 -0.54 -14.27
CA ASN A 233 -29.82 -0.15 -15.47
C ASN A 233 -28.43 0.35 -15.11
N VAL A 234 -27.40 -0.13 -15.80
CA VAL A 234 -26.03 0.39 -15.71
C VAL A 234 -25.69 1.11 -17.01
N SER A 235 -25.46 2.42 -16.89
CA SER A 235 -24.84 3.27 -17.89
C SER A 235 -23.33 3.04 -17.86
N ALA A 236 -22.72 2.63 -18.98
CA ALA A 236 -21.29 2.39 -19.10
C ALA A 236 -20.66 3.36 -20.12
N SER A 237 -19.64 4.10 -19.67
CA SER A 237 -18.70 4.83 -20.53
C SER A 237 -17.75 3.84 -21.23
N PRO A 238 -17.27 4.11 -22.46
CA PRO A 238 -16.78 3.07 -23.35
C PRO A 238 -15.31 2.73 -23.06
N SER A 239 -15.11 1.71 -22.25
CA SER A 239 -13.97 0.80 -22.36
C SER A 239 -14.56 -0.59 -22.41
N VAL A 240 -14.96 -1.00 -23.61
CA VAL A 240 -15.67 -2.27 -23.85
C VAL A 240 -14.67 -3.41 -23.67
N HIS A 241 -14.67 -3.99 -22.46
CA HIS A 241 -13.95 -5.23 -22.18
C HIS A 241 -14.86 -6.39 -22.60
N VAL A 242 -14.52 -7.06 -23.70
CA VAL A 242 -15.27 -8.23 -24.19
C VAL A 242 -14.62 -9.48 -23.61
N ASN A 243 -15.31 -10.16 -22.69
CA ASN A 243 -14.95 -11.51 -22.26
C ASN A 243 -15.60 -12.52 -23.22
N VAL A 244 -14.78 -13.31 -23.92
CA VAL A 244 -15.26 -14.39 -24.81
C VAL A 244 -14.97 -15.73 -24.15
N GLU A 245 -16.03 -16.49 -23.84
CA GLU A 245 -15.94 -17.86 -23.35
C GLU A 245 -16.30 -18.83 -24.48
N ILE A 246 -15.44 -19.82 -24.74
CA ILE A 246 -15.62 -20.80 -25.83
C ILE A 246 -15.81 -22.17 -25.21
N HIS A 247 -16.97 -22.78 -25.44
CA HIS A 247 -17.24 -24.17 -25.04
C HIS A 247 -16.91 -25.08 -26.23
N ILE A 248 -15.86 -25.88 -26.08
CA ILE A 248 -15.38 -26.79 -27.14
C ILE A 248 -15.91 -28.19 -26.81
N ALA A 249 -16.59 -28.82 -27.78
CA ALA A 249 -17.04 -30.20 -27.67
C ALA A 249 -15.83 -31.16 -27.58
N ALA A 250 -15.98 -32.27 -26.85
CA ALA A 250 -14.90 -33.21 -26.59
C ALA A 250 -14.34 -33.90 -27.86
N ASP A 251 -15.09 -33.87 -28.96
CA ASP A 251 -14.75 -34.46 -30.26
C ASP A 251 -14.25 -33.43 -31.29
N ALA A 252 -14.05 -32.18 -30.89
CA ALA A 252 -13.52 -31.15 -31.78
C ALA A 252 -12.10 -31.49 -32.25
N THR A 253 -11.89 -31.53 -33.57
CA THR A 253 -10.57 -31.77 -34.15
C THR A 253 -9.70 -30.51 -34.07
N ALA A 254 -8.38 -30.71 -34.15
CA ALA A 254 -7.42 -29.60 -34.11
C ALA A 254 -7.64 -28.58 -35.24
N ASP A 255 -8.11 -29.04 -36.40
CA ASP A 255 -8.39 -28.17 -37.55
C ASP A 255 -9.60 -27.27 -37.29
N THR A 256 -10.66 -27.80 -36.67
CA THR A 256 -11.82 -27.00 -36.23
C THR A 256 -11.40 -25.93 -35.21
N MET A 257 -10.53 -26.27 -34.26
CA MET A 257 -10.01 -25.27 -33.31
C MET A 257 -9.21 -24.17 -34.00
N ARG A 258 -8.34 -24.53 -34.96
CA ARG A 258 -7.57 -23.53 -35.74
C ARG A 258 -8.50 -22.59 -36.52
N GLU A 259 -9.55 -23.13 -37.13
CA GLU A 259 -10.52 -22.33 -37.89
C GLU A 259 -11.30 -21.36 -36.98
N ILE A 260 -11.69 -21.79 -35.78
CA ILE A 260 -12.33 -20.92 -34.76
C ILE A 260 -11.41 -19.76 -34.39
N PHE A 261 -10.15 -20.03 -34.05
CA PHE A 261 -9.21 -18.97 -33.67
C PHE A 261 -8.87 -18.04 -34.84
N LYS A 262 -8.75 -18.57 -36.05
CA LYS A 262 -8.51 -17.78 -37.27
C LYS A 262 -9.66 -16.83 -37.56
N ASN A 263 -10.91 -17.30 -37.45
CA ASN A 263 -12.09 -16.46 -37.61
C ASN A 263 -12.20 -15.41 -36.49
N MET A 264 -11.94 -15.77 -35.22
CA MET A 264 -11.95 -14.81 -34.12
C MET A 264 -10.90 -13.70 -34.29
N ALA A 265 -9.68 -14.05 -34.70
CA ALA A 265 -8.63 -13.06 -34.94
C ALA A 265 -9.03 -12.04 -36.01
N ARG A 266 -9.76 -12.48 -37.05
CA ARG A 266 -10.28 -11.59 -38.10
C ARG A 266 -11.28 -10.55 -37.57
N TYR A 267 -12.18 -10.95 -36.68
CA TYR A 267 -13.26 -10.09 -36.19
C TYR A 267 -12.88 -9.25 -34.96
N VAL A 268 -11.96 -9.74 -34.12
CA VAL A 268 -11.58 -9.06 -32.87
C VAL A 268 -10.37 -8.14 -33.05
N LEU A 269 -9.45 -8.48 -33.94
CA LEU A 269 -8.17 -7.76 -34.09
C LEU A 269 -8.05 -6.98 -35.41
N GLU A 270 -9.09 -6.99 -36.27
CA GLU A 270 -9.09 -6.39 -37.63
C GLU A 270 -7.84 -6.71 -38.47
N LYS A 271 -7.17 -7.85 -38.18
CA LYS A 271 -5.94 -8.23 -38.85
C LYS A 271 -6.26 -9.12 -40.04
N THR A 272 -5.90 -8.66 -41.24
CA THR A 272 -5.88 -9.52 -42.44
C THR A 272 -4.76 -10.54 -42.26
N ILE A 273 -5.12 -11.80 -42.07
CA ILE A 273 -4.19 -12.93 -42.07
C ILE A 273 -4.12 -13.41 -43.52
N ASP A 274 -2.98 -13.26 -44.16
CA ASP A 274 -2.73 -13.79 -45.49
C ASP A 274 -2.62 -15.32 -45.41
N ASP A 275 -3.39 -16.00 -46.25
CA ASP A 275 -3.53 -17.47 -46.30
C ASP A 275 -2.37 -18.15 -47.03
N ASP A 276 -1.14 -17.79 -46.67
CA ASP A 276 0.07 -18.39 -47.22
C ASP A 276 0.71 -19.32 -46.19
N ASP A 277 0.17 -20.54 -46.10
CA ASP A 277 0.92 -21.74 -45.72
C ASP A 277 0.14 -22.97 -46.23
N LYS A 278 0.50 -23.40 -47.44
CA LYS A 278 0.12 -24.69 -48.05
C LYS A 278 1.32 -25.60 -48.12
#